data_AF-A0A7W8QJN8-F1
#
_entry.id   AF-A0A7W8QJN8-F1
#
_cell.length_a   1.000
_cell.length_b   1.000
_cell.length_c   1.000
_cell.angle_alpha   90.00
_cell.angle_beta   90.00
_cell.angle_gamma   90.00
#
_symmetry.space_group_name_H-M   'P 1'
#
loop_
_entity.id
_entity.type
_entity.pdbx_description
1 polymer ?
#
loop_
_entity_poly.entity_id
_entity_poly.type
_entity_poly.pdbx_seq_one_letter_code
_entity_poly.pdbx_strand_id
1 'polypeptide(L)'
;MGSIALIGAGNVGQAIGGHMSLQGHDVRIFDRWGRDLEPIKADGGGIDLVGEGERHGRPSVLTTDLKEAVHGAQVVVAVPARTPHCRR
;
A
#
# COMPACT_ATOMS: atom_id res chain seq x y z
N MET A 1 -8.27 -16.62 -1.40
CA MET A 1 -7.67 -15.36 -0.92
C MET A 1 -6.18 -15.40 -1.20
N GLY A 2 -5.61 -14.34 -1.78
CA GLY A 2 -4.20 -14.31 -2.18
C GLY A 2 -3.42 -13.16 -1.56
N SER A 3 -2.10 -13.22 -1.63
CA SER A 3 -1.20 -12.23 -1.03
C SER A 3 -0.51 -11.34 -2.08
N ILE A 4 -0.55 -10.03 -1.85
CA ILE A 4 -0.14 -9.00 -2.81
C ILE A 4 0.85 -8.03 -2.13
N ALA A 5 2.02 -7.86 -2.73
CA ALA A 5 2.98 -6.84 -2.34
C ALA A 5 2.90 -5.64 -3.29
N LEU A 6 2.65 -4.46 -2.74
CA LEU A 6 2.67 -3.18 -3.45
C LEU A 6 3.99 -2.48 -3.17
N ILE A 7 4.78 -2.25 -4.22
CA ILE A 7 6.06 -1.54 -4.12
C ILE A 7 5.79 -0.08 -4.47
N GLY A 8 5.47 0.71 -3.45
CA GLY A 8 5.09 2.13 -3.53
C GLY A 8 3.82 2.41 -2.73
N ALA A 9 3.87 3.38 -1.82
CA ALA A 9 2.76 3.76 -0.95
C ALA A 9 2.11 5.12 -1.29
N GLY A 10 2.39 5.69 -2.46
CA GLY A 10 1.68 6.88 -2.94
C GLY A 10 0.21 6.59 -3.27
N ASN A 11 -0.53 7.60 -3.76
CA ASN A 11 -1.97 7.51 -3.99
C ASN A 11 -2.45 6.24 -4.73
N VAL A 12 -1.72 5.82 -5.77
CA VAL A 12 -2.09 4.61 -6.52
C VAL A 12 -1.88 3.35 -5.67
N GLY A 13 -0.79 3.28 -4.90
CA GLY A 13 -0.50 2.17 -4.00
C GLY A 13 -1.54 2.08 -2.88
N GLN A 14 -1.96 3.22 -2.35
CA GLN A 14 -3.03 3.27 -1.36
C GLN A 14 -4.38 2.85 -1.95
N ALA A 15 -4.77 3.38 -3.11
CA ALA A 15 -6.03 3.02 -3.74
C ALA A 15 -6.14 1.51 -4.03
N ILE A 16 -5.09 0.93 -4.62
CA ILE A 16 -5.04 -0.51 -4.88
C ILE A 16 -5.02 -1.29 -3.55
N GLY A 17 -4.20 -0.87 -2.60
CA GLY A 17 -4.02 -1.57 -1.33
C GLY A 17 -5.28 -1.58 -0.47
N GLY A 18 -5.94 -0.43 -0.35
CA GLY A 18 -7.22 -0.31 0.32
C GLY A 18 -8.29 -1.18 -0.35
N HIS A 19 -8.42 -1.10 -1.68
CA HIS A 19 -9.44 -1.86 -2.40
C HIS A 19 -9.23 -3.37 -2.28
N MET A 20 -8.00 -3.84 -2.49
CA MET A 20 -7.67 -5.26 -2.38
C MET A 20 -7.83 -5.79 -0.95
N SER A 21 -7.52 -4.97 0.06
CA SER A 21 -7.77 -5.33 1.46
C SER A 21 -9.27 -5.51 1.74
N LEU A 22 -10.12 -4.66 1.17
CA LEU A 22 -11.58 -4.79 1.27
C LEU A 22 -12.13 -6.02 0.55
N GLN A 23 -11.47 -6.48 -0.51
CA GLN A 23 -11.76 -7.75 -1.17
C GLN A 23 -11.24 -8.97 -0.40
N GLY A 24 -10.59 -8.74 0.75
CA GLY A 24 -10.10 -9.78 1.66
C GLY A 24 -8.68 -10.26 1.37
N HIS A 25 -7.97 -9.69 0.39
CA HIS A 25 -6.59 -10.06 0.11
C HIS A 25 -5.63 -9.65 1.23
N ASP A 26 -4.56 -10.41 1.38
CA ASP A 26 -3.47 -10.08 2.29
C ASP A 26 -2.53 -9.07 1.60
N VAL A 27 -2.71 -7.79 1.90
CA VAL A 27 -2.02 -6.68 1.24
C VAL A 27 -0.83 -6.20 2.07
N ARG A 28 0.33 -6.11 1.42
CA ARG A 28 1.58 -5.62 2.00
C ARG A 28 2.07 -4.43 1.22
N ILE A 29 2.37 -3.31 1.87
CA ILE A 29 2.81 -2.08 1.20
C ILE A 29 4.21 -1.74 1.65
N PHE A 30 5.08 -1.54 0.66
CA PHE A 30 6.42 -1.02 0.82
C PHE A 30 6.47 0.45 0.41
N ASP A 31 7.12 1.28 1.23
CA ASP A 31 7.63 2.58 0.80
C ASP A 31 9.09 2.73 1.18
N ARG A 32 9.91 3.23 0.26
CA ARG A 32 11.36 3.35 0.51
C ARG A 32 11.69 4.35 1.62
N TRP A 33 10.90 5.42 1.74
CA TRP A 33 11.20 6.55 2.63
C TRP A 33 10.32 6.59 3.87
N GLY A 34 9.26 5.78 3.93
CA GLY A 34 8.29 5.76 5.02
C GLY A 34 7.31 6.94 5.03
N ARG A 35 7.58 8.01 4.26
CA ARG A 35 6.79 9.27 4.28
C ARG A 35 5.31 9.06 3.98
N ASP A 36 5.01 8.15 3.06
CA ASP A 36 3.62 7.85 2.70
C ASP A 36 3.01 6.77 3.63
N LEU A 37 3.82 6.04 4.41
CA LEU A 37 3.35 5.05 5.38
C LEU A 37 3.01 5.67 6.74
N GLU A 38 3.71 6.73 7.14
CA GLU A 38 3.52 7.42 8.41
C GLU A 38 2.07 7.89 8.62
N PRO A 39 1.42 8.60 7.66
CA PRO A 39 0.02 8.99 7.80
C PRO A 39 -0.92 7.79 7.90
N ILE A 40 -0.69 6.75 7.09
CA ILE A 40 -1.49 5.52 7.11
C ILE A 40 -1.41 4.85 8.49
N LYS A 41 -0.21 4.74 9.05
CA LYS A 41 0.01 4.17 10.39
C LYS A 41 -0.61 5.03 11.50
N ALA A 42 -0.54 6.35 11.38
CA ALA A 42 -1.16 7.28 12.32
C ALA A 42 -2.69 7.13 12.32
N ASP A 43 -3.28 6.82 11.16
CA ASP A 43 -4.71 6.52 11.00
C ASP A 43 -5.06 5.03 11.27
N GLY A 44 -4.41 4.43 12.28
CA GLY A 44 -4.68 3.04 12.70
C GLY A 44 -4.21 1.95 11.72
N GLY A 45 -3.50 2.34 10.65
CA GLY A 45 -2.95 1.44 9.65
C GLY A 45 -3.92 1.14 8.49
N GLY A 46 -4.95 1.95 8.28
CA GLY A 46 -5.86 1.75 7.16
C GLY A 46 -5.89 2.90 6.17
N ILE A 47 -6.60 2.64 5.09
CA ILE A 47 -6.69 3.49 3.91
C ILE A 47 -8.16 3.74 3.65
N ASP A 48 -8.53 5.02 3.69
CA ASP A 48 -9.86 5.46 3.31
C ASP A 48 -10.02 5.47 1.81
N LEU A 49 -11.06 4.79 1.35
CA LEU A 49 -11.54 4.84 -0.02
C LEU A 49 -12.86 5.60 -0.04
N VAL A 50 -12.85 6.73 -0.73
CA VAL A 50 -14.02 7.61 -0.89
C VAL A 50 -14.59 7.42 -2.29
N GLY A 51 -15.86 7.01 -2.38
CA GLY A 51 -16.59 6.75 -3.63
C GLY A 51 -18.09 6.67 -3.38
N GLU A 52 -18.75 5.57 -3.80
CA GLU A 52 -20.15 5.25 -3.42
C GLU A 52 -20.24 4.78 -1.95
N GLY A 53 -19.73 5.61 -1.02
CA GLY A 53 -19.57 5.32 0.40
C GLY A 53 -18.12 5.39 0.87
N GLU A 54 -17.94 5.62 2.17
CA GLU A 54 -16.64 5.59 2.83
C GLU A 54 -16.34 4.16 3.29
N ARG A 55 -15.21 3.62 2.83
CA ARG A 55 -14.78 2.26 3.17
C ARG A 55 -13.33 2.29 3.58
N HIS A 56 -13.01 1.54 4.63
CA HIS A 56 -11.68 1.53 5.21
C HIS A 56 -11.01 0.17 4.97
N GLY A 57 -9.99 0.15 4.11
CA GLY A 57 -9.20 -1.04 3.80
C GLY A 57 -7.93 -1.09 4.64
N ARG A 58 -7.60 -2.23 5.24
CA ARG A 58 -6.45 -2.37 6.15
C ARG A 58 -5.39 -3.33 5.61
N PRO A 59 -4.26 -2.82 5.09
CA PRO A 59 -3.11 -3.64 4.77
C PRO A 59 -2.57 -4.36 6.02
N SER A 60 -2.04 -5.56 5.84
CA SER A 60 -1.44 -6.36 6.92
C SER A 60 -0.02 -5.93 7.26
N VAL A 61 0.71 -5.42 6.26
CA VAL A 61 2.10 -4.98 6.40
C VAL A 61 2.28 -3.59 5.79
N LEU A 62 2.91 -2.69 6.55
CA LEU A 62 3.31 -1.35 6.13
C LEU A 62 4.78 -1.16 6.50
N THR A 63 5.69 -1.31 5.55
CA THR A 63 7.13 -1.45 5.85
C THR A 63 8.04 -0.66 4.92
N THR A 64 9.22 -0.30 5.43
CA THR A 64 10.34 0.23 4.66
C THR A 64 11.36 -0.85 4.32
N ASP A 65 11.13 -2.11 4.71
CA ASP A 65 11.93 -3.27 4.33
C ASP A 65 11.30 -3.98 3.13
N LEU A 66 11.98 -3.91 1.99
CA LEU A 66 11.53 -4.57 0.76
C LEU A 66 11.42 -6.08 0.93
N LYS A 67 12.34 -6.70 1.69
CA LYS A 67 12.35 -8.15 1.94
C LYS A 67 11.10 -8.56 2.69
N GLU A 68 10.71 -7.82 3.72
CA GLU A 68 9.49 -8.07 4.48
C GLU A 68 8.25 -7.97 3.59
N ALA A 69 8.17 -6.93 2.74
CA ALA A 69 7.02 -6.73 1.88
C ALA A 69 6.81 -7.85 0.86
N VAL A 70 7.88 -8.37 0.24
CA VAL A 70 7.79 -9.39 -0.82
C VAL A 70 7.80 -10.83 -0.30
N HIS A 71 8.21 -11.06 0.95
CA HIS A 71 8.32 -12.40 1.49
C HIS A 71 6.95 -13.12 1.53
N GLY A 72 6.82 -14.18 0.73
CA GLY A 72 5.57 -14.94 0.61
C GLY A 72 4.45 -14.21 -0.15
N ALA A 73 4.75 -13.13 -0.86
CA ALA A 73 3.79 -12.50 -1.76
C ALA A 73 3.64 -13.34 -3.04
N GLN A 74 2.41 -13.55 -3.49
CA GLN A 74 2.11 -14.29 -4.72
C GLN A 74 2.17 -13.38 -5.95
N VAL A 75 1.81 -12.11 -5.75
CA VAL A 75 1.85 -11.06 -6.78
C VAL A 75 2.63 -9.88 -6.21
N VAL A 76 3.55 -9.34 -7.01
CA VAL A 76 4.25 -8.10 -6.71
C VAL A 76 3.83 -7.07 -7.76
N VAL A 77 3.26 -5.96 -7.31
CA VAL A 77 2.86 -4.84 -8.17
C VAL A 77 3.80 -3.67 -7.90
N ALA A 78 4.57 -3.30 -8.90
CA ALA A 78 5.38 -2.10 -8.84
C ALA A 78 4.50 -0.87 -9.08
N VAL A 79 4.36 -0.01 -8.07
CA VAL A 79 3.55 1.19 -8.14
C VAL A 79 4.49 2.39 -8.13
N PRO A 80 4.73 3.04 -9.28
CA PRO A 80 5.77 4.06 -9.38
C PRO A 80 5.46 5.22 -8.44
N ALA A 81 6.31 5.42 -7.43
CA ALA A 81 6.30 6.61 -6.61
C ALA A 81 6.87 7.78 -7.41
N ARG A 82 6.24 8.96 -7.33
CA ARG A 82 6.78 10.18 -7.92
C ARG A 82 8.11 10.51 -7.24
N THR A 83 9.22 10.24 -7.93
CA THR A 83 10.54 10.64 -7.46
C THR A 83 10.71 12.16 -7.63
N PRO A 84 11.12 12.92 -6.61
CA PRO A 84 11.28 14.39 -6.71
C PRO A 84 12.29 14.84 -7.77
N HIS A 85 13.14 13.91 -8.21
CA HIS A 85 14.28 14.14 -9.11
C HIS A 85 13.89 14.04 -10.58
N CYS A 86 12.73 13.46 -10.90
CA CYS A 86 12.20 13.42 -12.26
C CYS A 86 11.23 14.60 -12.44
N ARG A 87 11.77 15.79 -12.68
CA ARG A 87 11.00 16.93 -13.20
C ARG A 87 10.89 16.76 -14.72
N ARG A 88 9.67 16.75 -15.25
CA ARG A 88 9.46 16.99 -16.68
C ARG A 88 9.81 18.44 -16.99
#